data_AF-A0A1Y2ANH3-F1
#
_entry.id   AF-A0A1Y2ANH3-F1
#
_cell.length_a   1.000
_cell.length_b   1.000
_cell.length_c   1.000
_cell.angle_alpha   90.00
_cell.angle_beta   90.00
_cell.angle_gamma   90.00
#
_symmetry.space_group_name_H-M   'P 1'
#
loop_
_entity.id
_entity.type
_entity.pdbx_description
1 polymer ?
#
loop_
_entity_poly.entity_id
_entity_poly.type
_entity_poly.pdbx_seq_one_letter_code
_entity_poly.pdbx_strand_id
1 'polypeptide(L)'
;MESDYHKKCIFFFFLSPKLSALITSIIMLGICVGSYFLNIMIYEEIGQFLLHVALIFGVCVIISLVVFIIGLIINHKIMIKQISTIFAVYIFFSLSCFCCNFITIIFGDCYRESYNLYTVYLYYYLEDHPDTELEDDEIKSMLKKTFYIKIVLHILTLGIMIYYYIVTSAFAEELCEGIDIQGQKFGSIIKDSSKNNESGTSKRKSNI
;
A
#
# COMPACT_ATOMS: atom_id res chain seq x y z
N MET A 1 -12.80 16.91 22.46
CA MET A 1 -12.64 15.45 22.64
C MET A 1 -13.17 14.70 21.42
N GLU A 2 -13.05 15.29 20.22
CA GLU A 2 -13.88 14.95 19.05
C GLU A 2 -13.06 14.71 17.77
N SER A 3 -11.72 14.85 17.81
CA SER A 3 -10.86 14.72 16.62
C SER A 3 -10.13 13.38 16.47
N ASP A 4 -10.24 12.45 17.44
CA ASP A 4 -9.50 11.18 17.42
C ASP A 4 -10.20 10.04 16.63
N TYR A 5 -11.47 10.22 16.27
CA TYR A 5 -12.27 9.16 15.63
C TYR A 5 -12.02 8.98 14.12
N HIS A 6 -11.55 10.01 13.41
CA HIS A 6 -11.34 9.96 11.96
C HIS A 6 -10.00 9.34 11.53
N LYS A 7 -9.20 8.85 12.48
CA LYS A 7 -7.77 8.59 12.26
C LYS A 7 -7.32 7.18 12.60
N LYS A 8 -8.26 6.35 13.03
CA LYS A 8 -8.03 4.93 13.32
C LYS A 8 -8.64 4.10 12.21
N CYS A 9 -8.00 2.98 11.90
CA CYS A 9 -8.65 1.99 11.06
C CYS A 9 -9.92 1.52 11.80
N ILE A 10 -11.09 1.61 11.16
CA ILE A 10 -12.40 1.24 11.72
C ILE A 10 -12.37 -0.13 12.40
N PHE A 11 -11.63 -1.09 11.84
CA PHE A 11 -11.49 -2.44 12.39
C PHE A 11 -10.65 -2.53 13.68
N PHE A 12 -9.94 -1.48 14.06
CA PHE A 12 -9.01 -1.42 15.18
C PHE A 12 -9.24 -0.21 16.09
N PHE A 13 -10.47 0.34 16.12
CA PHE A 13 -10.79 1.54 16.91
C PHE A 13 -10.45 1.43 18.40
N PHE A 14 -10.45 0.20 18.93
CA PHE A 14 -10.14 -0.14 20.32
C PHE A 14 -8.63 -0.11 20.66
N LEU A 15 -7.75 -0.09 19.66
CA LEU A 15 -6.30 -0.05 19.85
C LEU A 15 -5.78 1.39 19.98
N SER A 16 -4.58 1.52 20.56
CA SER A 16 -3.86 2.79 20.53
C SER A 16 -3.49 3.15 19.08
N PRO A 17 -3.42 4.44 18.70
CA PRO A 17 -3.16 4.84 17.32
C PRO A 17 -1.91 4.19 16.70
N LYS A 18 -0.80 4.13 17.46
CA LYS A 18 0.45 3.49 17.01
C LYS A 18 0.28 1.98 16.80
N LEU A 19 -0.39 1.28 17.71
CA LEU A 19 -0.58 -0.17 17.61
C LEU A 19 -1.56 -0.53 16.49
N SER A 20 -2.62 0.27 16.31
CA SER A 20 -3.52 0.18 15.17
C SER A 20 -2.77 0.36 13.85
N ALA A 21 -1.92 1.38 13.72
CA ALA A 21 -1.12 1.61 12.51
C ALA A 21 -0.16 0.45 12.22
N LEU A 22 0.48 -0.10 13.25
CA LEU A 22 1.39 -1.24 13.12
C LEU A 22 0.66 -2.50 12.63
N ILE A 23 -0.43 -2.89 13.28
CA ILE A 23 -1.20 -4.08 12.90
C ILE A 23 -1.77 -3.92 11.48
N THR A 24 -2.31 -2.75 11.16
CA THR A 24 -2.86 -2.48 9.84
C THR A 24 -1.76 -2.52 8.76
N SER A 25 -0.56 -2.05 9.06
CA SER A 25 0.59 -2.16 8.14
C SER A 25 0.96 -3.60 7.83
N ILE A 26 0.90 -4.49 8.82
CA ILE A 26 1.16 -5.93 8.64
C ILE A 26 0.11 -6.56 7.73
N ILE A 27 -1.18 -6.24 7.94
CA ILE A 27 -2.26 -6.71 7.08
C ILE A 27 -2.06 -6.18 5.65
N MET A 28 -1.65 -4.92 5.50
CA MET A 28 -1.39 -4.33 4.19
C MET A 28 -0.21 -4.96 3.44
N LEU A 29 0.80 -5.50 4.13
CA LEU A 29 1.84 -6.31 3.46
C LEU A 29 1.20 -7.49 2.73
N GLY A 30 0.33 -8.24 3.41
CA GLY A 30 -0.39 -9.37 2.80
C GLY A 30 -1.28 -8.93 1.63
N ILE A 31 -2.00 -7.82 1.78
CA ILE A 31 -2.85 -7.27 0.72
C ILE A 31 -2.02 -6.82 -0.49
N CYS A 32 -0.84 -6.21 -0.28
CA CYS A 32 0.03 -5.81 -1.38
C CYS A 32 0.57 -7.01 -2.16
N VAL A 33 0.91 -8.12 -1.47
CA VAL A 33 1.30 -9.38 -2.11
C VAL A 33 0.14 -9.97 -2.92
N GLY A 34 -1.08 -9.99 -2.36
CA GLY A 34 -2.26 -10.43 -3.10
C GLY A 34 -2.54 -9.56 -4.33
N SER A 35 -2.40 -8.24 -4.18
CA SER A 35 -2.58 -7.27 -5.27
C SER A 35 -1.59 -7.49 -6.41
N TYR A 36 -0.36 -7.95 -6.15
CA TYR A 36 0.60 -8.28 -7.19
C TYR A 36 0.03 -9.33 -8.17
N PHE A 37 -0.57 -10.40 -7.66
CA PHE A 37 -1.17 -11.45 -8.50
C PHE A 37 -2.41 -10.96 -9.27
N LEU A 38 -3.18 -10.04 -8.68
CA LEU A 38 -4.32 -9.41 -9.35
C LEU A 38 -3.88 -8.41 -10.44
N ASN A 39 -2.72 -7.78 -10.27
CA ASN A 39 -2.13 -6.87 -11.25
C ASN A 39 -1.67 -7.61 -12.52
N ILE A 40 -1.10 -8.81 -12.38
CA ILE A 40 -0.59 -9.62 -13.50
C ILE A 40 -1.59 -10.65 -14.06
N MET A 41 -2.88 -10.52 -13.75
CA MET A 41 -3.90 -11.56 -13.97
C MET A 41 -4.03 -12.09 -15.40
N ILE A 42 -3.86 -11.27 -16.44
CA ILE A 42 -4.13 -11.61 -17.85
C ILE A 42 -2.83 -11.69 -18.68
N TYR A 43 -1.68 -11.83 -18.01
CA TYR A 43 -0.42 -11.35 -18.56
C TYR A 43 0.48 -12.40 -19.24
N GLU A 44 0.07 -13.66 -19.37
CA GLU A 44 1.02 -14.69 -19.87
C GLU A 44 1.50 -14.46 -21.33
N GLU A 45 0.81 -13.67 -22.16
CA GLU A 45 1.25 -13.43 -23.55
C GLU A 45 1.66 -11.98 -23.92
N ILE A 46 1.35 -10.95 -23.12
CA ILE A 46 1.59 -9.53 -23.51
C ILE A 46 2.91 -8.95 -22.90
N GLY A 47 3.85 -9.84 -22.55
CA GLY A 47 5.28 -9.53 -22.42
C GLY A 47 5.88 -10.02 -21.11
N GLN A 48 7.20 -9.96 -20.94
CA GLN A 48 7.80 -10.13 -19.59
C GLN A 48 7.84 -8.79 -18.83
N PHE A 49 7.54 -7.69 -19.52
CA PHE A 49 7.72 -6.34 -19.04
C PHE A 49 6.80 -5.98 -17.86
N LEU A 50 5.48 -6.19 -17.96
CA LEU A 50 4.54 -5.87 -16.88
C LEU A 50 4.79 -6.74 -15.65
N LEU A 51 5.20 -8.01 -15.83
CA LEU A 51 5.58 -8.89 -14.73
C LEU A 51 6.77 -8.30 -13.97
N HIS A 52 7.83 -7.89 -14.69
CA HIS A 52 8.99 -7.25 -14.09
C HIS A 52 8.62 -5.93 -13.40
N VAL A 53 7.81 -5.09 -14.06
CA VAL A 53 7.36 -3.80 -13.50
C VAL A 53 6.49 -4.01 -12.26
N ALA A 54 5.53 -4.94 -12.30
CA ALA A 54 4.69 -5.28 -11.16
C ALA A 54 5.52 -5.82 -9.99
N LEU A 55 6.55 -6.63 -10.27
CA LEU A 55 7.46 -7.12 -9.25
C LEU A 55 8.27 -5.98 -8.62
N ILE A 56 8.79 -5.05 -9.43
CA ILE A 56 9.52 -3.87 -8.92
C ILE A 56 8.61 -3.05 -8.01
N PHE A 57 7.41 -2.69 -8.47
CA PHE A 57 6.45 -1.93 -7.66
C PHE A 57 6.02 -2.67 -6.39
N GLY A 58 5.79 -3.99 -6.48
CA GLY A 58 5.50 -4.85 -5.35
C GLY A 58 6.61 -4.86 -4.31
N VAL A 59 7.86 -5.10 -4.72
CA VAL A 59 9.02 -5.07 -3.81
C VAL A 59 9.21 -3.69 -3.19
N CYS A 60 9.07 -2.61 -3.98
CA CYS A 60 9.18 -1.24 -3.48
C CYS A 60 8.15 -0.94 -2.39
N VAL A 61 6.88 -1.33 -2.56
CA VAL A 61 5.85 -1.07 -1.53
C VAL A 61 6.09 -1.91 -0.27
N ILE A 62 6.55 -3.15 -0.41
CA ILE A 62 6.89 -4.02 0.73
C ILE A 62 8.05 -3.44 1.54
N ILE A 63 9.15 -3.05 0.88
CA ILE A 63 10.29 -2.40 1.54
C ILE A 63 9.81 -1.13 2.25
N SER A 64 8.96 -0.33 1.60
CA SER A 64 8.46 0.92 2.18
C SER A 64 7.60 0.70 3.42
N LEU A 65 6.76 -0.34 3.42
CA LEU A 65 5.98 -0.73 4.61
C LEU A 65 6.88 -1.19 5.75
N VAL A 66 7.97 -1.91 5.47
CA VAL A 66 8.96 -2.28 6.49
C VAL A 66 9.65 -1.04 7.06
N VAL A 67 10.10 -0.11 6.22
CA VAL A 67 10.73 1.13 6.69
C VAL A 67 9.72 2.00 7.45
N PHE A 68 8.46 2.01 7.07
CA PHE A 68 7.39 2.65 7.84
C PHE A 68 7.27 2.06 9.24
N ILE A 69 7.20 0.72 9.37
CA ILE A 69 7.14 0.04 10.67
C ILE A 69 8.35 0.39 11.54
N ILE A 70 9.57 0.35 10.97
CA ILE A 70 10.78 0.78 11.68
C ILE A 70 10.65 2.24 12.13
N GLY A 71 10.24 3.12 11.21
CA GLY A 71 10.00 4.54 11.48
C GLY A 71 9.00 4.78 12.61
N LEU A 72 7.97 3.95 12.75
CA LEU A 72 7.04 4.00 13.88
C LEU A 72 7.70 3.61 15.21
N ILE A 73 8.54 2.58 15.21
CA ILE A 73 9.23 2.11 16.41
C ILE A 73 10.23 3.17 16.91
N ILE A 74 11.00 3.78 16.00
CA ILE A 74 12.01 4.79 16.35
C ILE A 74 11.47 6.24 16.33
N ASN A 75 10.20 6.44 16.00
CA ASN A 75 9.55 7.74 15.82
C ASN A 75 10.27 8.68 14.82
N HIS A 76 10.71 8.15 13.67
CA HIS A 76 11.47 8.91 12.67
C HIS A 76 10.58 9.43 11.53
N LYS A 77 10.39 10.75 11.49
CA LYS A 77 9.42 11.45 10.62
C LYS A 77 9.55 11.14 9.13
N ILE A 78 10.76 11.22 8.58
CA ILE A 78 10.98 11.06 7.14
C ILE A 78 10.59 9.64 6.70
N MET A 79 10.88 8.65 7.55
CA MET A 79 10.53 7.25 7.31
C MET A 79 9.03 6.99 7.41
N ILE A 80 8.33 7.76 8.26
CA ILE A 80 6.88 7.72 8.39
C ILE A 80 6.23 8.38 7.17
N LYS A 81 6.74 9.52 6.69
CA LYS A 81 6.10 10.30 5.60
C LYS A 81 6.26 9.69 4.21
N GLN A 82 7.35 8.98 3.94
CA GLN A 82 7.58 8.37 2.62
C GLN A 82 6.52 7.33 2.23
N ILE A 83 5.85 6.70 3.22
CA ILE A 83 4.88 5.64 2.93
C ILE A 83 3.73 6.19 2.08
N SER A 84 3.26 7.41 2.36
CA SER A 84 2.15 8.02 1.64
C SER A 84 2.46 8.18 0.15
N THR A 85 3.66 8.66 -0.19
CA THR A 85 4.06 8.83 -1.59
C THR A 85 4.16 7.50 -2.31
N ILE A 86 4.84 6.52 -1.72
CA ILE A 86 5.07 5.23 -2.38
C ILE A 86 3.76 4.45 -2.51
N PHE A 87 2.91 4.51 -1.49
CA PHE A 87 1.60 3.86 -1.51
C PHE A 87 0.65 4.49 -2.53
N ALA A 88 0.67 5.82 -2.68
CA ALA A 88 -0.11 6.51 -3.73
C ALA A 88 0.34 6.06 -5.13
N VAL A 89 1.64 6.04 -5.39
CA VAL A 89 2.20 5.55 -6.67
C VAL A 89 1.78 4.10 -6.93
N TYR A 90 1.84 3.24 -5.91
CA TYR A 90 1.44 1.83 -6.04
C TYR A 90 -0.06 1.65 -6.32
N ILE A 91 -0.91 2.48 -5.72
CA ILE A 91 -2.35 2.51 -6.02
C ILE A 91 -2.60 2.91 -7.47
N PHE A 92 -1.94 3.96 -7.98
CA PHE A 92 -2.08 4.36 -9.39
C PHE A 92 -1.61 3.28 -10.37
N PHE A 93 -0.50 2.62 -10.06
CA PHE A 93 -0.02 1.48 -10.83
C PHE A 93 -1.07 0.35 -10.84
N SER A 94 -1.55 -0.05 -9.66
CA SER A 94 -2.53 -1.14 -9.54
C SER A 94 -3.87 -0.81 -10.21
N LEU A 95 -4.32 0.45 -10.13
CA LEU A 95 -5.49 0.93 -10.85
C LEU A 95 -5.31 0.84 -12.37
N SER A 96 -4.11 1.17 -12.87
CA SER A 96 -3.79 1.04 -14.30
C SER A 96 -3.85 -0.43 -14.74
N CYS A 97 -3.24 -1.34 -13.96
CA CYS A 97 -3.34 -2.78 -14.19
C CYS A 97 -4.79 -3.28 -14.15
N PHE A 98 -5.58 -2.82 -13.19
CA PHE A 98 -7.01 -3.12 -13.10
C PHE A 98 -7.76 -2.69 -14.36
N CYS A 99 -7.58 -1.46 -14.82
CA CYS A 99 -8.23 -0.96 -16.03
C CYS A 99 -7.87 -1.81 -17.26
N CYS A 100 -6.60 -2.15 -17.44
CA CYS A 100 -6.16 -3.04 -18.51
C CYS A 100 -6.84 -4.40 -18.41
N ASN A 101 -6.81 -5.02 -17.22
CA ASN A 101 -7.40 -6.33 -17.00
C ASN A 101 -8.92 -6.32 -17.20
N PHE A 102 -9.60 -5.29 -16.73
CA PHE A 102 -11.04 -5.12 -16.84
C PHE A 102 -11.47 -4.96 -18.30
N ILE A 103 -10.81 -4.09 -19.07
CA ILE A 103 -11.10 -3.88 -20.49
C ILE A 103 -10.90 -5.18 -21.26
N THR A 104 -9.79 -5.90 -21.03
CA THR A 104 -9.52 -7.17 -21.72
C THR A 104 -10.57 -8.24 -21.42
N ILE A 105 -11.09 -8.29 -20.19
CA ILE A 105 -12.17 -9.23 -19.82
C ILE A 105 -13.51 -8.82 -20.46
N ILE A 106 -13.92 -7.57 -20.31
CA ILE A 106 -15.23 -7.10 -20.79
C ILE A 106 -15.34 -7.16 -22.30
N PHE A 107 -14.27 -6.77 -23.01
CA PHE A 107 -14.23 -6.81 -24.48
C PHE A 107 -13.57 -8.08 -25.00
N GLY A 108 -13.34 -9.08 -24.15
CA GLY A 108 -12.67 -10.34 -24.49
C GLY A 108 -13.31 -11.04 -25.70
N ASP A 109 -14.64 -11.08 -25.71
CA ASP A 109 -15.44 -11.70 -26.78
C ASP A 109 -15.46 -10.87 -28.08
N CYS A 110 -15.03 -9.60 -28.06
CA CYS A 110 -14.95 -8.73 -29.24
C CYS A 110 -13.62 -8.86 -30.00
N TYR A 111 -12.60 -9.44 -29.39
CA TYR A 111 -11.32 -9.69 -30.05
C TYR A 111 -11.41 -10.90 -30.99
N ARG A 112 -10.54 -10.95 -32.02
CA ARG A 112 -10.38 -12.15 -32.84
C ARG A 112 -10.03 -13.34 -31.95
N GLU A 113 -10.38 -14.56 -32.34
CA GLU A 113 -10.16 -15.78 -31.52
C GLU A 113 -8.73 -15.91 -30.98
N SER A 114 -7.72 -15.56 -31.79
CA SER A 114 -6.30 -15.57 -31.40
C SER A 114 -5.94 -14.56 -30.28
N TYR A 115 -6.84 -13.66 -29.95
CA TYR A 115 -6.72 -12.65 -28.90
C TYR A 115 -7.91 -12.72 -27.91
N ASN A 116 -8.82 -13.68 -28.09
CA ASN A 116 -9.91 -13.91 -27.16
C ASN A 116 -9.34 -14.64 -25.95
N LEU A 117 -9.32 -13.93 -24.82
CA LEU A 117 -8.77 -14.42 -23.56
C LEU A 117 -9.33 -15.78 -23.16
N TYR A 118 -10.63 -16.00 -23.35
CA TYR A 118 -11.28 -17.24 -22.93
C TYR A 118 -10.86 -18.43 -23.80
N THR A 119 -10.59 -18.19 -25.08
CA THR A 119 -10.10 -19.20 -26.01
C THR A 119 -8.64 -19.56 -25.70
N VAL A 120 -7.78 -18.56 -25.46
CA VAL A 120 -6.37 -18.79 -25.09
C VAL A 120 -6.27 -19.60 -23.79
N TYR A 121 -6.99 -19.20 -22.75
CA TYR A 121 -6.96 -19.91 -21.47
C TYR A 121 -7.64 -21.30 -21.51
N LEU A 122 -8.58 -21.52 -22.42
CA LEU A 122 -9.11 -22.86 -22.68
C LEU A 122 -8.00 -23.78 -23.21
N TYR A 123 -7.20 -23.31 -24.18
CA TYR A 123 -6.10 -24.11 -24.73
C TYR A 123 -5.08 -24.50 -23.65
N TYR A 124 -4.68 -23.56 -22.79
CA TYR A 124 -3.78 -23.87 -21.66
C TYR A 124 -4.40 -24.88 -20.70
N TYR A 125 -5.70 -24.74 -20.38
CA TYR A 125 -6.36 -25.70 -19.50
C TYR A 125 -6.36 -27.12 -20.09
N LEU A 126 -6.62 -27.26 -21.38
CA LEU A 126 -6.61 -28.55 -22.07
C LEU A 126 -5.20 -29.14 -22.18
N GLU A 127 -4.18 -28.30 -22.30
CA GLU A 127 -2.77 -28.73 -22.29
C GLU A 127 -2.34 -29.25 -20.91
N ASP A 128 -2.75 -28.57 -19.84
CA ASP A 128 -2.47 -28.98 -18.45
C ASP A 128 -3.33 -30.18 -18.00
N HIS A 129 -4.50 -30.38 -18.63
CA HIS A 129 -5.48 -31.41 -18.27
C HIS A 129 -5.96 -32.19 -19.51
N PRO A 130 -5.06 -32.98 -20.15
CA PRO A 130 -5.39 -33.68 -21.40
C PRO A 130 -6.50 -34.73 -21.26
N ASP A 131 -6.70 -35.26 -20.06
CA ASP A 131 -7.69 -36.30 -19.75
C ASP A 131 -9.02 -35.72 -19.20
N THR A 132 -9.28 -34.42 -19.36
CA THR A 132 -10.53 -33.81 -18.86
C THR A 132 -11.76 -34.37 -19.60
N GLU A 133 -12.81 -34.67 -18.84
CA GLU A 133 -14.11 -35.10 -19.39
C GLU A 133 -15.05 -33.90 -19.65
N LEU A 134 -14.64 -32.69 -19.26
CA LEU A 134 -15.44 -31.48 -19.40
C LEU A 134 -15.51 -31.03 -20.86
N GLU A 135 -16.68 -30.54 -21.28
CA GLU A 135 -16.84 -29.93 -22.60
C GLU A 135 -16.21 -28.52 -22.65
N ASP A 136 -15.77 -28.09 -23.82
CA ASP A 136 -15.14 -26.76 -24.04
C ASP A 136 -15.97 -25.60 -23.47
N ASP A 137 -17.29 -25.66 -23.62
CA ASP A 137 -18.21 -24.64 -23.14
C ASP A 137 -18.30 -24.60 -21.60
N GLU A 138 -18.17 -25.75 -20.93
CA GLU A 138 -18.12 -25.84 -19.48
C GLU A 138 -16.82 -25.21 -18.95
N ILE A 139 -15.69 -25.52 -19.57
CA ILE A 139 -14.39 -24.96 -19.22
C ILE A 139 -14.39 -23.43 -19.45
N LYS A 140 -14.90 -22.96 -20.60
CA LYS A 140 -15.06 -21.52 -20.88
C LYS A 140 -15.93 -20.82 -19.84
N SER A 141 -17.03 -21.44 -19.42
CA SER A 141 -17.90 -20.92 -18.37
C SER A 141 -17.19 -20.80 -17.02
N MET A 142 -16.40 -21.82 -16.65
CA MET A 142 -15.57 -21.80 -15.44
C MET A 142 -14.49 -20.71 -15.48
N LEU A 143 -13.82 -20.55 -16.63
CA LEU A 143 -12.83 -19.49 -16.84
C LEU A 143 -13.46 -18.10 -16.72
N LYS A 144 -14.60 -17.87 -17.40
CA LYS A 144 -15.39 -16.63 -17.29
C LYS A 144 -15.69 -16.29 -15.84
N LYS A 145 -16.28 -17.25 -15.09
CA LYS A 145 -16.61 -17.07 -13.68
C LYS A 145 -15.36 -16.72 -12.84
N THR A 146 -14.25 -17.39 -13.08
CA THR A 146 -12.99 -17.16 -12.36
C THR A 146 -12.46 -15.74 -12.61
N PHE A 147 -12.45 -15.28 -13.86
CA PHE A 147 -12.03 -13.92 -14.19
C PHE A 147 -12.93 -12.85 -13.56
N TYR A 148 -14.25 -13.05 -13.55
CA TYR A 148 -15.18 -12.14 -12.86
C TYR A 148 -14.92 -12.06 -11.36
N ILE A 149 -14.69 -13.20 -10.69
CA ILE A 149 -14.34 -13.22 -9.27
C ILE A 149 -13.05 -12.45 -9.02
N LYS A 150 -12.02 -12.66 -9.84
CA LYS A 150 -10.75 -11.94 -9.72
C LYS A 150 -10.91 -10.43 -9.92
N ILE A 151 -11.76 -9.98 -10.86
CA ILE A 151 -12.09 -8.55 -11.02
C ILE A 151 -12.74 -7.97 -9.78
N VAL A 152 -13.73 -8.67 -9.19
CA VAL A 152 -14.36 -8.23 -7.94
C VAL A 152 -13.35 -8.14 -6.81
N LEU A 153 -12.46 -9.14 -6.67
CA LEU A 153 -11.38 -9.12 -5.69
C LEU A 153 -10.41 -7.95 -5.91
N HIS A 154 -10.12 -7.59 -7.16
CA HIS A 154 -9.26 -6.46 -7.49
C HIS A 154 -9.90 -5.14 -7.09
N ILE A 155 -11.19 -4.94 -7.37
CA ILE A 155 -11.96 -3.76 -6.92
C ILE A 155 -11.92 -3.63 -5.40
N LEU A 156 -12.21 -4.73 -4.68
CA LEU A 156 -12.18 -4.74 -3.21
C LEU A 156 -10.78 -4.41 -2.67
N THR A 157 -9.75 -5.00 -3.27
CA THR A 157 -8.34 -4.77 -2.90
C THR A 157 -7.96 -3.30 -3.10
N LEU A 158 -8.29 -2.71 -4.25
CA LEU A 158 -8.06 -1.28 -4.51
C LEU A 158 -8.80 -0.39 -3.51
N GLY A 159 -10.04 -0.71 -3.19
CA GLY A 159 -10.82 0.01 -2.19
C GLY A 159 -10.16 0.00 -0.81
N ILE A 160 -9.68 -1.18 -0.36
CA ILE A 160 -8.96 -1.31 0.91
C ILE A 160 -7.64 -0.53 0.88
N MET A 161 -6.89 -0.59 -0.22
CA MET A 161 -5.64 0.17 -0.38
C MET A 161 -5.87 1.67 -0.32
N ILE A 162 -6.88 2.20 -1.02
CA ILE A 162 -7.24 3.63 -0.99
C ILE A 162 -7.64 4.06 0.42
N TYR A 163 -8.49 3.27 1.09
CA TYR A 163 -8.90 3.55 2.46
C TYR A 163 -7.68 3.56 3.41
N TYR A 164 -6.79 2.57 3.30
CA TYR A 164 -5.57 2.51 4.08
C TYR A 164 -4.66 3.71 3.84
N TYR A 165 -4.50 4.13 2.59
CA TYR A 165 -3.73 5.32 2.21
C TYR A 165 -4.24 6.57 2.91
N ILE A 166 -5.55 6.79 2.91
CA ILE A 166 -6.18 7.96 3.56
C ILE A 166 -5.89 7.94 5.07
N VAL A 167 -6.17 6.82 5.73
CA VAL A 167 -5.97 6.68 7.19
C VAL A 167 -4.51 6.83 7.58
N THR A 168 -3.61 6.19 6.84
CA THR A 168 -2.16 6.20 7.15
C THR A 168 -1.54 7.56 6.90
N SER A 169 -1.98 8.27 5.85
CA SER A 169 -1.48 9.61 5.56
C SER A 169 -1.91 10.62 6.62
N ALA A 170 -3.19 10.57 7.04
CA ALA A 170 -3.68 11.41 8.13
C ALA A 170 -2.94 11.13 9.45
N PHE A 171 -2.71 9.84 9.77
CA PHE A 171 -1.92 9.44 10.95
C PHE A 171 -0.46 9.91 10.87
N ALA A 172 0.18 9.80 9.70
CA ALA A 172 1.56 10.20 9.49
C ALA A 172 1.76 11.71 9.68
N GLU A 173 0.81 12.53 9.20
CA GLU A 173 0.84 13.99 9.36
C GLU A 173 0.78 14.39 10.84
N GLU A 174 -0.19 13.88 11.59
CA GLU A 174 -0.36 14.21 13.01
C GLU A 174 0.85 13.78 13.85
N LEU A 175 1.39 12.58 13.59
CA LEU A 175 2.57 12.11 14.32
C LEU A 175 3.79 13.00 14.04
N CYS A 176 3.94 13.50 12.81
CA CYS A 176 5.01 14.44 12.46
C CYS A 176 4.85 15.79 13.16
N GLU A 177 3.64 16.34 13.22
CA GLU A 177 3.33 17.59 13.94
C GLU A 177 3.61 17.47 15.44
N GLY A 178 3.16 16.38 16.06
CA GLY A 178 3.39 16.13 17.50
C GLY A 178 4.87 16.06 17.87
N ILE A 179 5.69 15.42 17.02
CA ILE A 179 7.14 15.34 17.24
C ILE A 179 7.81 16.72 17.03
N ASP A 180 7.31 17.58 16.12
CA ASP A 180 7.88 18.95 15.93
C ASP A 180 7.66 19.81 17.17
N ILE A 181 6.46 19.75 17.75
CA ILE A 181 6.12 20.49 18.96
C ILE A 181 7.00 20.04 20.13
N GLN A 182 7.25 18.74 20.27
CA GLN A 182 8.11 18.20 21.34
C GLN A 182 9.58 18.60 21.14
N GLY A 183 10.08 18.55 19.90
CA GLY A 183 11.44 19.00 19.56
C GLY A 183 11.66 20.49 19.82
N GLN A 184 10.68 21.34 19.47
CA GLN A 184 10.74 22.77 19.75
C GLN A 184 10.73 23.07 21.25
N LYS A 185 9.89 22.40 22.05
CA LYS A 185 9.89 22.54 23.50
C LYS A 185 11.21 22.13 24.14
N PHE A 186 11.83 21.06 23.66
CA PHE A 186 13.14 20.63 24.18
C PHE A 186 14.26 21.62 23.79
N GLY A 187 14.23 22.13 22.55
CA GLY A 187 15.16 23.14 22.07
C GLY A 187 15.04 24.48 22.79
N SER A 188 13.82 24.91 23.17
CA SER A 188 13.62 26.13 23.96
C SER A 188 14.15 25.96 25.38
N ILE A 189 13.92 24.82 26.03
CA ILE A 189 14.46 24.52 27.37
C ILE A 189 16.00 24.58 27.38
N ILE A 190 16.66 24.05 26.35
CA ILE A 190 18.13 24.11 26.24
C ILE A 190 18.61 25.54 26.02
N LYS A 191 17.95 26.32 25.15
CA LYS A 191 18.30 27.74 24.91
C LYS A 191 18.15 28.60 26.17
N ASP A 192 17.09 28.38 26.94
CA ASP A 192 16.85 29.12 28.19
C ASP A 192 17.86 28.73 29.28
N SER A 193 18.25 27.46 29.33
CA SER A 193 19.31 26.98 30.24
C SER A 193 20.69 27.56 29.88
N SER A 194 20.99 27.72 28.58
CA SER A 194 22.24 28.34 28.12
C SER A 194 22.31 29.84 28.44
N LYS A 195 21.20 30.57 28.27
CA LYS A 195 21.13 32.01 28.60
C LYS A 195 21.31 32.30 30.09
N ASN A 196 20.76 31.45 30.97
CA ASN A 196 20.93 31.64 32.41
C ASN A 196 22.39 31.45 32.87
N ASN A 197 23.14 30.55 32.23
CA ASN A 197 24.56 30.33 32.56
C ASN A 197 25.49 31.48 32.10
N GLU A 198 25.18 32.16 30.99
CA GLU A 198 25.97 33.34 30.58
C GLU A 198 25.76 34.54 31.51
N SER A 199 24.55 34.73 32.05
CA SER A 199 24.25 35.82 32.99
C SER A 199 24.91 35.66 34.37
N GLY A 200 25.18 34.42 34.80
CA GLY A 200 25.83 34.11 36.09
C GLY A 200 27.34 34.36 36.08
N THR A 201 28.00 34.28 34.93
CA THR A 201 29.47 34.37 34.83
C THR A 201 29.96 35.82 34.77
N SER A 202 29.12 36.78 34.34
CA SER A 202 29.49 38.19 34.22
C SER A 202 29.60 38.93 35.57
N LYS A 203 28.89 38.50 36.62
CA LYS A 203 28.92 39.17 37.95
C LYS A 203 30.10 38.79 38.85
N ARG A 204 30.97 37.86 38.44
CA ARG A 204 32.09 37.39 39.30
C ARG A 204 33.46 38.04 39.00
N LYS A 205 33.52 39.03 38.10
CA LYS A 205 34.79 39.69 37.70
C LYS A 205 34.91 41.19 38.06
N SER A 206 34.02 41.77 38.88
CA SER A 206 34.12 43.20 39.25
C SER A 206 34.50 43.51 40.70
N ASN A 207 34.94 42.52 41.49
CA ASN A 207 35.38 42.74 42.87
C ASN A 207 36.77 42.12 43.10
N ILE A 208 37.79 42.63 42.41
CA ILE A 208 39.19 42.66 42.88
C ILE A 208 39.79 43.98 42.39
#